data_AF-A0A9P6QRE0-F1
#
_entry.id   AF-A0A9P6QRE0-F1
#
_cell.length_a   1.000
_cell.length_b   1.000
_cell.length_c   1.000
_cell.angle_alpha   90.00
_cell.angle_beta   90.00
_cell.angle_gamma   90.00
#
_symmetry.space_group_name_H-M   'P 1'
#
loop_
_entity.id
_entity.type
_entity.pdbx_description
1 polymer ?
#
loop_
_entity_poly.entity_id
_entity_poly.type
_entity_poly.pdbx_seq_one_letter_code
_entity_poly.pdbx_strand_id
1 'polypeptide(L)'
;MTQAALQPKPLKTPEYLITGNTISISAQDGLINTNAVIFAQNSLEIGAKEIKNLKHGVFYSGGTMTIGGELDAQFKVRGTSDRTVTESVVAHSEPGKIQAGGAIRLSGQVINDKSQIIAGGTLSNFEGTLAQIENMDAMGERATTDQGIAKWSDREWRGGFKRYFQRHWSGPKPYNLSQVEHDTVSSNLLLQYLNLDPHHVPKRLGDGFYEQQLIRDQIIGLTGHYYLSGYRNPITEFKALMQAGANWAKQFNLTLGIEPTPQQIAALTVSPVWLVNQTVRLPDGSEQTALMPKVYLAQSDISPVPLSGSLISASEIDLTSPGRIKNAGTMLSRGNIHLKARNIDNQRGALVSLDALSLQANDDIDSRAGQLFAGKKITLKAGHDIHLQSQTHTTHAASGSQTALDGITQVQTKQLEAYAESDIHLAATQIKVDENASLEARGDLTLGTATVGAQHQLTWDA
;
A
#
# COMPACT_ATOMS: atom_id res chain seq x y z
N MET A 1 14.21 -8.22 -10.44
CA MET A 1 13.69 -8.35 -9.06
C MET A 1 13.21 -9.78 -8.88
N THR A 2 13.67 -10.51 -7.87
CA THR A 2 13.12 -11.83 -7.53
C THR A 2 11.69 -11.66 -7.02
N GLN A 3 10.72 -12.32 -7.63
CA GLN A 3 9.33 -12.40 -7.15
C GLN A 3 9.32 -13.26 -5.87
N ALA A 4 9.81 -12.70 -4.76
CA ALA A 4 9.82 -13.38 -3.48
C ALA A 4 8.37 -13.60 -3.03
N ALA A 5 8.03 -14.86 -2.72
CA ALA A 5 6.70 -15.19 -2.24
C ALA A 5 6.44 -14.51 -0.89
N LEU A 6 5.26 -13.91 -0.73
CA LEU A 6 4.70 -13.72 0.60
C LEU A 6 4.53 -15.11 1.22
N GLN A 7 5.30 -15.40 2.27
CA GLN A 7 5.10 -16.64 3.02
C GLN A 7 3.68 -16.65 3.61
N PRO A 8 3.03 -17.82 3.70
CA PRO A 8 1.73 -17.92 4.34
C PRO A 8 1.89 -17.45 5.78
N LYS A 9 1.20 -16.37 6.13
CA LYS A 9 1.08 -16.01 7.54
C LYS A 9 0.32 -17.15 8.23
N PRO A 10 0.70 -17.54 9.46
CA PRO A 10 -0.13 -18.46 10.22
C PRO A 10 -1.56 -17.93 10.24
N LEU A 11 -2.54 -18.81 10.03
CA LEU A 11 -3.98 -18.53 10.11
C LEU A 11 -4.31 -18.02 11.52
N LYS A 12 -3.96 -16.77 11.80
CA LYS A 12 -4.43 -16.04 12.97
C LYS A 12 -5.76 -15.45 12.56
N THR A 13 -6.83 -16.02 13.09
CA THR A 13 -8.12 -15.34 13.14
C THR A 13 -7.90 -13.95 13.73
N PRO A 14 -8.38 -12.87 13.10
CA PRO A 14 -8.35 -11.56 13.74
C PRO A 14 -9.06 -11.69 15.10
N GLU A 15 -8.41 -11.21 16.15
CA GLU A 15 -8.95 -11.30 17.52
C GLU A 15 -10.30 -10.57 17.64
N TYR A 16 -10.57 -9.60 16.75
CA TYR A 16 -11.77 -8.79 16.70
C TYR A 16 -12.21 -8.56 15.25
N LEU A 17 -13.43 -9.00 14.90
CA LEU A 17 -13.99 -8.92 13.55
C LEU A 17 -15.41 -8.35 13.58
N ILE A 18 -15.65 -7.30 12.80
CA ILE A 18 -16.98 -6.82 12.42
C ILE A 18 -17.16 -7.09 10.94
N THR A 19 -18.21 -7.82 10.55
CA THR A 19 -18.49 -8.14 9.15
C THR A 19 -19.95 -7.85 8.80
N GLY A 20 -20.19 -7.40 7.57
CA GLY A 20 -21.53 -7.10 7.08
C GLY A 20 -21.53 -6.81 5.57
N ASN A 21 -22.72 -6.73 4.98
CA ASN A 21 -22.84 -6.32 3.58
C ASN A 21 -22.57 -4.81 3.43
N THR A 22 -23.32 -4.00 4.16
CA THR A 22 -23.10 -2.56 4.32
C THR A 22 -22.91 -2.29 5.80
N ILE A 23 -21.88 -1.53 6.14
CA ILE A 23 -21.60 -1.12 7.52
C ILE A 23 -21.60 0.41 7.56
N SER A 24 -22.35 0.97 8.51
CA SER A 24 -22.34 2.40 8.81
C SER A 24 -21.96 2.58 10.28
N ILE A 25 -20.91 3.37 10.54
CA ILE A 25 -20.38 3.63 11.89
C ILE A 25 -20.55 5.12 12.17
N SER A 26 -21.25 5.46 13.25
CA SER A 26 -21.30 6.81 13.80
C SER A 26 -20.56 6.84 15.13
N ALA A 27 -19.58 7.74 15.24
CA ALA A 27 -18.87 8.02 16.48
C ALA A 27 -18.80 9.54 16.70
N GLN A 28 -19.31 10.04 17.82
CA GLN A 28 -19.48 11.47 18.07
C GLN A 28 -18.14 12.24 18.11
N ASP A 29 -17.14 11.67 18.78
CA ASP A 29 -15.82 12.30 18.92
C ASP A 29 -14.76 11.60 18.05
N GLY A 30 -14.67 10.27 18.14
CA GLY A 30 -13.75 9.54 17.28
C GLY A 30 -13.91 8.03 17.27
N LEU A 31 -13.38 7.41 16.22
CA LEU A 31 -13.32 5.97 16.01
C LEU A 31 -11.85 5.51 16.04
N ILE A 32 -11.50 4.72 17.05
CA ILE A 32 -10.18 4.10 17.15
C ILE A 32 -10.31 2.62 16.82
N ASN A 33 -9.77 2.23 15.67
CA ASN A 33 -9.59 0.83 15.31
C ASN A 33 -8.16 0.40 15.63
N THR A 34 -7.99 -0.46 16.64
CA THR A 34 -6.68 -1.00 17.02
C THR A 34 -6.72 -2.52 16.93
N ASN A 35 -5.99 -3.09 15.96
CA ASN A 35 -5.89 -4.55 15.76
C ASN A 35 -7.24 -5.27 15.48
N ALA A 36 -8.29 -4.54 15.08
CA ALA A 36 -9.56 -5.12 14.65
C ALA A 36 -9.73 -5.01 13.13
N VAL A 37 -10.53 -5.93 12.59
CA VAL A 37 -10.92 -5.93 11.17
C VAL A 37 -12.39 -5.52 11.07
N ILE A 38 -12.65 -4.45 10.33
CA ILE A 38 -14.00 -4.01 9.97
C ILE A 38 -14.17 -4.25 8.47
N PHE A 39 -15.04 -5.19 8.11
CA PHE A 39 -15.19 -5.72 6.77
C PHE A 39 -16.61 -5.51 6.25
N ALA A 40 -16.77 -4.62 5.26
CA ALA A 40 -18.01 -4.47 4.51
C ALA A 40 -17.87 -5.11 3.12
N GLN A 41 -18.87 -5.87 2.68
CA GLN A 41 -18.84 -6.46 1.32
C GLN A 41 -19.12 -5.42 0.23
N ASN A 42 -20.02 -4.48 0.48
CA ASN A 42 -20.50 -3.52 -0.51
C ASN A 42 -20.10 -2.08 -0.18
N SER A 43 -20.42 -1.60 1.03
CA SER A 43 -20.11 -0.21 1.40
C SER A 43 -19.78 -0.04 2.87
N LEU A 44 -18.79 0.81 3.15
CA LEU A 44 -18.43 1.23 4.50
C LEU A 44 -18.56 2.75 4.61
N GLU A 45 -19.45 3.20 5.50
CA GLU A 45 -19.69 4.62 5.80
C GLU A 45 -19.20 4.90 7.23
N ILE A 46 -18.25 5.79 7.41
CA ILE A 46 -17.72 6.15 8.74
C ILE A 46 -17.90 7.64 8.95
N GLY A 47 -18.83 8.00 9.84
CA GLY A 47 -19.03 9.35 10.35
C GLY A 47 -18.38 9.49 11.72
N ALA A 48 -17.20 10.11 11.77
CA ALA A 48 -16.52 10.51 13.00
C ALA A 48 -15.63 11.73 12.78
N LYS A 49 -15.49 12.59 13.80
CA LYS A 49 -14.55 13.72 13.74
C LYS A 49 -13.10 13.26 13.70
N GLU A 50 -12.75 12.27 14.52
CA GLU A 50 -11.41 11.70 14.51
C GLU A 50 -11.43 10.20 14.21
N ILE A 51 -10.61 9.73 13.28
CA ILE A 51 -10.46 8.31 12.97
C ILE A 51 -9.00 7.93 13.14
N LYS A 52 -8.75 6.88 13.93
CA LYS A 52 -7.40 6.34 14.15
C LYS A 52 -7.40 4.85 13.84
N ASN A 53 -6.70 4.48 12.79
CA ASN A 53 -6.45 3.09 12.43
C ASN A 53 -5.02 2.72 12.85
N LEU A 54 -4.88 2.01 13.97
CA LEU A 54 -3.61 1.81 14.65
C LEU A 54 -3.18 0.34 14.58
N LYS A 55 -1.85 0.09 14.59
CA LYS A 55 -1.27 -1.26 14.57
C LYS A 55 -1.77 -2.01 13.31
N HIS A 56 -2.30 -3.22 13.47
CA HIS A 56 -2.84 -4.04 12.39
C HIS A 56 -4.34 -3.78 12.13
N GLY A 57 -4.85 -2.61 12.51
CA GLY A 57 -6.24 -2.24 12.24
C GLY A 57 -6.52 -2.26 10.74
N VAL A 58 -7.64 -2.87 10.35
CA VAL A 58 -8.09 -2.94 8.97
C VAL A 58 -9.50 -2.37 8.85
N PHE A 59 -9.65 -1.35 8.01
CA PHE A 59 -10.93 -0.97 7.42
C PHE A 59 -10.99 -1.50 5.99
N TYR A 60 -12.00 -2.30 5.68
CA TYR A 60 -12.18 -2.92 4.38
C TYR A 60 -13.60 -2.70 3.85
N SER A 61 -13.71 -2.34 2.57
CA SER A 61 -14.95 -2.34 1.79
C SER A 61 -14.73 -3.06 0.46
N GLY A 62 -15.62 -3.97 0.05
CA GLY A 62 -15.56 -4.54 -1.31
C GLY A 62 -15.97 -3.54 -2.39
N GLY A 63 -16.76 -2.52 -2.04
CA GLY A 63 -17.15 -1.43 -2.94
C GLY A 63 -16.63 -0.09 -2.46
N THR A 64 -17.51 0.90 -2.31
CA THR A 64 -17.10 2.26 -1.92
C THR A 64 -16.86 2.35 -0.42
N MET A 65 -15.87 3.14 -0.01
CA MET A 65 -15.69 3.58 1.37
C MET A 65 -15.75 5.10 1.45
N THR A 66 -16.53 5.62 2.40
CA THR A 66 -16.63 7.06 2.66
C THR A 66 -16.29 7.30 4.12
N ILE A 67 -15.40 8.26 4.36
CA ILE A 67 -14.97 8.70 5.68
C ILE A 67 -15.18 10.21 5.80
N GLY A 68 -15.91 10.63 6.84
CA GLY A 68 -16.17 12.03 7.12
C GLY A 68 -16.78 12.28 8.50
N GLY A 69 -17.44 13.42 8.69
CA GLY A 69 -17.76 13.95 10.02
C GLY A 69 -18.83 13.18 10.79
N GLU A 70 -20.03 13.04 10.22
CA GLU A 70 -21.19 12.43 10.88
C GLU A 70 -21.97 11.57 9.87
N LEU A 71 -22.95 10.80 10.36
CA LEU A 71 -23.91 10.11 9.49
C LEU A 71 -25.25 10.86 9.48
N ASP A 72 -25.89 10.94 8.32
CA ASP A 72 -27.25 11.46 8.18
C ASP A 72 -28.32 10.42 8.54
N ALA A 73 -29.59 10.80 8.43
CA ALA A 73 -30.74 9.94 8.73
C ALA A 73 -30.85 8.71 7.79
N GLN A 74 -30.10 8.69 6.69
CA GLN A 74 -30.00 7.59 5.73
C GLN A 74 -28.70 6.79 5.92
N PHE A 75 -27.98 7.03 7.02
CA PHE A 75 -26.71 6.39 7.36
C PHE A 75 -25.59 6.65 6.34
N LYS A 76 -25.67 7.78 5.63
CA LYS A 76 -24.62 8.27 4.72
C LYS A 76 -23.78 9.31 5.41
N VAL A 77 -22.47 9.27 5.16
CA VAL A 77 -21.57 10.27 5.71
C VAL A 77 -22.02 11.67 5.23
N ARG A 78 -21.95 12.65 6.13
CA ARG A 78 -22.03 14.07 5.84
C ARG A 78 -21.01 14.82 6.68
N GLY A 79 -20.62 15.99 6.20
CA GLY A 79 -19.66 16.86 6.86
C GLY A 79 -18.24 16.31 6.82
N THR A 80 -17.35 17.12 7.38
CA THR A 80 -15.90 16.91 7.30
C THR A 80 -15.41 16.28 8.59
N SER A 81 -14.58 15.23 8.50
CA SER A 81 -13.82 14.78 9.67
C SER A 81 -12.78 15.84 10.04
N ASP A 82 -12.39 15.95 11.29
CA ASP A 82 -11.26 16.79 11.69
C ASP A 82 -9.95 16.10 11.29
N ARG A 83 -9.83 14.80 11.57
CA ARG A 83 -8.59 14.06 11.38
C ARG A 83 -8.79 12.56 11.16
N THR A 84 -8.22 12.02 10.10
CA THR A 84 -8.05 10.59 9.84
C THR A 84 -6.55 10.24 9.90
N VAL A 85 -6.17 9.38 10.85
CA VAL A 85 -4.82 8.86 11.03
C VAL A 85 -4.84 7.36 10.80
N THR A 86 -3.97 6.88 9.93
CA THR A 86 -3.60 5.47 9.91
C THR A 86 -2.11 5.37 10.20
N GLU A 87 -1.76 4.63 11.24
CA GLU A 87 -0.37 4.52 11.69
C GLU A 87 -0.01 3.11 12.17
N SER A 88 1.21 2.72 11.84
CA SER A 88 1.85 1.52 12.39
C SER A 88 2.52 1.85 13.70
N VAL A 89 2.23 1.07 14.75
CA VAL A 89 2.78 1.29 16.10
C VAL A 89 3.79 0.19 16.40
N VAL A 90 5.04 0.56 16.67
CA VAL A 90 6.23 -0.31 16.87
C VAL A 90 6.92 -0.71 15.55
N ALA A 91 8.26 -0.74 15.53
CA ALA A 91 9.10 -1.10 14.37
C ALA A 91 8.83 -2.50 13.76
N HIS A 92 7.98 -3.31 14.39
CA HIS A 92 7.68 -4.69 14.00
C HIS A 92 6.17 -4.94 13.79
N SER A 93 5.30 -3.91 13.83
CA SER A 93 3.88 -4.11 13.55
C SER A 93 3.60 -4.15 12.05
N GLU A 94 2.64 -4.96 11.63
CA GLU A 94 2.06 -4.88 10.28
C GLU A 94 1.43 -3.50 10.05
N PRO A 95 1.40 -3.02 8.79
CA PRO A 95 0.81 -1.74 8.49
C PRO A 95 -0.68 -1.69 8.81
N GLY A 96 -1.14 -0.55 9.32
CA GLY A 96 -2.55 -0.21 9.34
C GLY A 96 -3.07 -0.09 7.91
N LYS A 97 -4.26 -0.65 7.63
CA LYS A 97 -4.82 -0.70 6.28
C LYS A 97 -6.21 -0.06 6.19
N ILE A 98 -6.40 0.79 5.20
CA ILE A 98 -7.69 1.27 4.72
C ILE A 98 -7.82 0.83 3.26
N GLN A 99 -8.73 -0.09 2.96
CA GLN A 99 -8.83 -0.70 1.64
C GLN A 99 -10.27 -0.70 1.12
N ALA A 100 -10.46 -0.28 -0.13
CA ALA A 100 -11.75 -0.37 -0.78
C ALA A 100 -11.60 -0.93 -2.20
N GLY A 101 -12.41 -1.91 -2.59
CA GLY A 101 -12.43 -2.43 -3.96
C GLY A 101 -13.00 -1.43 -4.98
N GLY A 102 -13.76 -0.45 -4.51
CA GLY A 102 -14.25 0.70 -5.27
C GLY A 102 -13.51 2.00 -4.90
N ALA A 103 -14.23 3.12 -4.91
CA ALA A 103 -13.67 4.41 -4.55
C ALA A 103 -13.46 4.56 -3.02
N ILE A 104 -12.45 5.31 -2.62
CA ILE A 104 -12.31 5.82 -1.26
C ILE A 104 -12.55 7.33 -1.32
N ARG A 105 -13.48 7.83 -0.49
CA ARG A 105 -13.70 9.27 -0.32
C ARG A 105 -13.34 9.68 1.10
N LEU A 106 -12.44 10.65 1.23
CA LEU A 106 -11.92 11.13 2.52
C LEU A 106 -12.21 12.62 2.69
N SER A 107 -12.50 13.05 3.92
CA SER A 107 -12.53 14.47 4.29
C SER A 107 -11.64 14.71 5.51
N GLY A 108 -11.30 15.99 5.78
CA GLY A 108 -10.49 16.39 6.94
C GLY A 108 -9.00 16.43 6.70
N GLN A 109 -8.22 16.32 7.77
CA GLN A 109 -6.79 16.03 7.69
C GLN A 109 -6.56 14.52 7.52
N VAL A 110 -5.72 14.11 6.59
CA VAL A 110 -5.36 12.69 6.41
C VAL A 110 -3.87 12.48 6.68
N ILE A 111 -3.55 11.58 7.60
CA ILE A 111 -2.19 11.15 7.93
C ILE A 111 -2.08 9.64 7.66
N ASN A 112 -1.19 9.26 6.77
CA ASN A 112 -0.82 7.88 6.51
C ASN A 112 0.64 7.67 6.93
N ASP A 113 0.87 7.19 8.15
CA ASP A 113 2.21 6.96 8.71
C ASP A 113 2.56 5.47 8.71
N LYS A 114 3.59 5.10 7.95
CA LYS A 114 4.03 3.72 7.67
C LYS A 114 2.88 2.75 7.36
N SER A 115 1.85 3.24 6.69
CA SER A 115 0.54 2.56 6.56
C SER A 115 0.08 2.53 5.10
N GLN A 116 -1.06 1.87 4.86
CA GLN A 116 -1.59 1.65 3.51
C GLN A 116 -3.03 2.19 3.37
N ILE A 117 -3.25 3.06 2.39
CA ILE A 117 -4.58 3.46 1.91
C ILE A 117 -4.71 3.03 0.45
N ILE A 118 -5.60 2.09 0.12
CA ILE A 118 -5.66 1.47 -1.21
C ILE A 118 -7.10 1.44 -1.74
N ALA A 119 -7.34 2.15 -2.84
CA ALA A 119 -8.61 2.14 -3.56
C ALA A 119 -8.51 1.33 -4.87
N GLY A 120 -9.52 0.53 -5.17
CA GLY A 120 -9.69 -0.11 -6.48
C GLY A 120 -10.25 0.87 -7.52
N GLY A 121 -10.96 1.91 -7.09
CA GLY A 121 -11.46 3.03 -7.88
C GLY A 121 -10.68 4.32 -7.61
N THR A 122 -11.36 5.46 -7.69
CA THR A 122 -10.78 6.78 -7.39
C THR A 122 -10.60 6.98 -5.88
N LEU A 123 -9.47 7.53 -5.47
CA LEU A 123 -9.29 8.14 -4.17
C LEU A 123 -9.53 9.65 -4.31
N SER A 124 -10.56 10.18 -3.65
CA SER A 124 -10.95 11.58 -3.77
C SER A 124 -11.38 12.24 -2.46
N ASN A 125 -11.56 13.55 -2.50
CA ASN A 125 -12.24 14.28 -1.45
C ASN A 125 -13.70 13.82 -1.25
N PHE A 126 -14.20 13.96 -0.03
CA PHE A 126 -15.61 13.87 0.35
C PHE A 126 -16.14 15.25 0.80
N GLU A 127 -17.27 15.70 0.26
CA GLU A 127 -18.01 16.94 0.63
C GLU A 127 -17.17 18.22 0.85
N GLY A 128 -16.05 18.38 0.14
CA GLY A 128 -15.22 19.59 0.27
C GLY A 128 -13.77 19.36 -0.12
N THR A 129 -12.88 20.12 0.51
CA THR A 129 -11.43 19.99 0.33
C THR A 129 -10.80 19.37 1.58
N LEU A 130 -9.72 18.63 1.42
CA LEU A 130 -8.97 18.06 2.55
C LEU A 130 -8.13 19.16 3.17
N ALA A 131 -8.17 19.36 4.48
CA ALA A 131 -7.38 20.43 5.11
C ALA A 131 -5.87 20.26 4.84
N GLN A 132 -5.41 19.00 4.91
CA GLN A 132 -4.04 18.61 4.64
C GLN A 132 -3.96 17.09 4.40
N ILE A 133 -2.96 16.66 3.61
CA ILE A 133 -2.62 15.24 3.44
C ILE A 133 -1.14 15.07 3.76
N GLU A 134 -0.82 14.08 4.58
CA GLU A 134 0.55 13.69 4.90
C GLU A 134 0.72 12.18 4.72
N ASN A 135 1.49 11.78 3.70
CA ASN A 135 1.92 10.41 3.51
C ASN A 135 3.35 10.26 4.03
N MET A 136 3.52 9.76 5.25
CA MET A 136 4.78 9.77 5.99
C MET A 136 5.45 8.39 5.96
N ASP A 137 6.73 8.33 5.63
CA ASP A 137 7.51 7.10 5.73
C ASP A 137 8.44 7.11 6.97
N ALA A 138 8.82 5.94 7.48
CA ALA A 138 9.97 5.81 8.37
C ALA A 138 11.19 5.39 7.57
N MET A 139 12.16 6.29 7.41
CA MET A 139 13.53 5.87 7.20
C MET A 139 14.46 6.51 8.24
N GLY A 140 14.82 5.65 9.20
CA GLY A 140 16.04 5.65 10.02
C GLY A 140 16.37 4.17 10.29
N GLU A 141 17.62 3.77 10.05
CA GLU A 141 18.26 2.44 10.16
C GLU A 141 17.38 1.17 10.30
N ARG A 142 17.46 0.30 9.28
CA ARG A 142 17.04 -1.10 9.34
C ARG A 142 18.08 -1.94 10.08
N ALA A 143 18.03 -1.96 11.41
CA ALA A 143 18.71 -2.97 12.22
C ALA A 143 17.78 -4.19 12.41
N THR A 144 18.00 -5.23 11.63
CA THR A 144 17.29 -6.51 11.79
C THR A 144 17.93 -7.29 12.94
N THR A 145 17.18 -7.55 14.01
CA THR A 145 17.57 -8.56 15.00
C THR A 145 16.31 -9.31 15.42
N ASP A 146 16.13 -10.51 14.86
CA ASP A 146 15.06 -11.43 15.24
C ASP A 146 15.40 -12.13 16.56
N GLN A 147 14.69 -11.79 17.64
CA GLN A 147 14.41 -12.71 18.76
C GLN A 147 13.16 -12.25 19.53
N GLY A 148 12.20 -13.15 19.74
CA GLY A 148 11.13 -12.93 20.72
C GLY A 148 10.11 -14.06 20.79
N ILE A 149 9.98 -14.70 21.95
CA ILE A 149 8.86 -15.60 22.30
C ILE A 149 7.88 -14.78 23.16
N ALA A 150 6.63 -14.66 22.73
CA ALA A 150 5.57 -14.04 23.53
C ALA A 150 4.86 -15.08 24.43
N LYS A 151 4.79 -14.80 25.73
CA LYS A 151 3.84 -15.43 26.68
C LYS A 151 3.04 -14.32 27.35
N TRP A 152 1.73 -14.48 27.46
CA TRP A 152 0.88 -13.58 28.25
C TRP A 152 0.10 -14.32 29.32
N SER A 153 -0.23 -13.59 30.38
CA SER A 153 -0.73 -14.12 31.63
C SER A 153 -1.68 -13.10 32.26
N ASP A 154 -2.87 -13.50 32.67
CA ASP A 154 -3.73 -12.66 33.53
C ASP A 154 -4.11 -13.35 34.85
N ARG A 155 -4.37 -12.51 35.86
CA ARG A 155 -4.69 -12.83 37.25
C ARG A 155 -6.00 -12.15 37.63
N GLU A 156 -6.94 -12.90 38.19
CA GLU A 156 -8.11 -12.32 38.87
C GLU A 156 -8.04 -12.57 40.37
N TRP A 157 -8.31 -11.53 41.15
CA TRP A 157 -8.31 -11.54 42.61
C TRP A 157 -9.69 -11.95 43.14
N ARG A 158 -9.73 -12.95 44.02
CA ARG A 158 -10.91 -13.29 44.83
C ARG A 158 -10.46 -13.19 46.29
N GLY A 159 -10.94 -12.19 47.02
CA GLY A 159 -10.43 -11.86 48.35
C GLY A 159 -10.45 -13.00 49.39
N GLY A 160 -9.50 -12.91 50.35
CA GLY A 160 -9.33 -13.82 51.49
C GLY A 160 -7.87 -13.85 52.01
N PHE A 161 -7.66 -14.05 53.32
CA PHE A 161 -6.41 -13.79 54.06
C PHE A 161 -5.18 -14.71 53.75
N LYS A 162 -5.22 -15.54 52.70
CA LYS A 162 -4.06 -16.30 52.21
C LYS A 162 -4.03 -16.28 50.67
N ARG A 163 -2.90 -15.83 50.12
CA ARG A 163 -2.69 -15.52 48.69
C ARG A 163 -2.27 -16.76 47.88
N TYR A 164 -3.16 -17.30 47.05
CA TYR A 164 -2.78 -18.10 45.86
C TYR A 164 -3.84 -18.00 44.75
N PHE A 165 -3.40 -18.09 43.49
CA PHE A 165 -4.22 -17.99 42.27
C PHE A 165 -4.24 -19.35 41.52
N GLN A 166 -5.39 -19.82 41.05
CA GLN A 166 -5.53 -20.98 40.15
C GLN A 166 -6.05 -20.52 38.77
N ARG A 167 -5.56 -21.16 37.69
CA ARG A 167 -5.81 -20.77 36.28
C ARG A 167 -6.46 -21.94 35.52
N HIS A 168 -7.50 -21.68 34.72
CA HIS A 168 -8.14 -22.69 33.85
C HIS A 168 -8.28 -22.17 32.42
N TRP A 169 -8.08 -23.05 31.44
CA TRP A 169 -8.13 -22.78 30.00
C TRP A 169 -9.21 -23.63 29.35
N SER A 170 -10.00 -23.07 28.42
CA SER A 170 -10.74 -23.84 27.42
C SER A 170 -10.06 -23.70 26.06
N GLY A 171 -9.90 -24.82 25.34
CA GLY A 171 -9.21 -24.87 24.06
C GLY A 171 -9.97 -24.17 22.91
N PRO A 172 -9.25 -23.67 21.88
CA PRO A 172 -9.86 -23.02 20.72
C PRO A 172 -10.77 -23.99 19.96
N LYS A 173 -11.97 -23.54 19.59
CA LYS A 173 -12.83 -24.22 18.62
C LYS A 173 -12.63 -23.60 17.24
N PRO A 174 -12.48 -24.40 16.16
CA PRO A 174 -12.44 -23.88 14.80
C PRO A 174 -13.76 -23.17 14.45
N TYR A 175 -13.68 -21.93 13.97
CA TYR A 175 -14.82 -21.28 13.34
C TYR A 175 -14.96 -21.81 11.91
N ASN A 176 -16.12 -22.37 11.59
CA ASN A 176 -16.43 -22.94 10.29
C ASN A 176 -17.28 -21.92 9.52
N LEU A 177 -16.72 -21.28 8.48
CA LEU A 177 -17.40 -20.27 7.66
C LEU A 177 -18.46 -20.86 6.69
N SER A 178 -18.89 -22.10 6.88
CA SER A 178 -19.69 -22.85 5.91
C SER A 178 -21.21 -22.55 5.93
N GLN A 179 -21.65 -21.34 6.28
CA GLN A 179 -23.08 -21.00 6.31
C GLN A 179 -23.46 -19.65 5.71
N VAL A 180 -22.60 -19.05 4.90
CA VAL A 180 -23.05 -18.08 3.91
C VAL A 180 -22.80 -18.72 2.56
N GLU A 181 -23.89 -19.08 1.87
CA GLU A 181 -23.88 -19.62 0.52
C GLU A 181 -23.41 -18.51 -0.44
N HIS A 182 -22.10 -18.28 -0.44
CA HIS A 182 -21.45 -17.42 -1.40
C HIS A 182 -21.26 -18.24 -2.68
N ASP A 183 -21.59 -17.65 -3.81
CA ASP A 183 -21.34 -18.13 -5.18
C ASP A 183 -19.80 -18.21 -5.43
N THR A 184 -19.11 -19.07 -4.67
CA THR A 184 -17.68 -18.93 -4.35
C THR A 184 -16.83 -19.62 -5.40
N VAL A 185 -16.38 -18.81 -6.34
CA VAL A 185 -15.26 -19.15 -7.20
C VAL A 185 -14.03 -19.40 -6.32
N SER A 186 -13.39 -20.55 -6.51
CA SER A 186 -12.17 -20.99 -5.81
C SER A 186 -11.18 -21.56 -6.82
N SER A 187 -10.01 -21.99 -6.34
CA SER A 187 -9.00 -22.68 -7.14
C SER A 187 -9.50 -24.00 -7.77
N ASN A 188 -10.69 -24.50 -7.38
CA ASN A 188 -11.40 -25.54 -8.15
C ASN A 188 -11.60 -25.15 -9.61
N LEU A 189 -11.74 -23.86 -9.92
CA LEU A 189 -11.86 -23.38 -11.29
C LEU A 189 -10.61 -23.71 -12.12
N LEU A 190 -9.41 -23.58 -11.53
CA LEU A 190 -8.17 -23.96 -12.20
C LEU A 190 -8.15 -25.47 -12.49
N LEU A 191 -8.57 -26.29 -11.53
CA LEU A 191 -8.64 -27.75 -11.69
C LEU A 191 -9.62 -28.14 -12.80
N GLN A 192 -10.78 -27.48 -12.86
CA GLN A 192 -11.75 -27.67 -13.94
C GLN A 192 -11.14 -27.32 -15.30
N TYR A 193 -10.42 -26.20 -15.42
CA TYR A 193 -9.75 -25.83 -16.68
C TYR A 193 -8.63 -26.80 -17.10
N LEU A 194 -8.05 -27.53 -16.14
CA LEU A 194 -7.06 -28.57 -16.35
C LEU A 194 -7.68 -29.97 -16.54
N ASN A 195 -9.01 -30.09 -16.45
CA ASN A 195 -9.73 -31.37 -16.45
C ASN A 195 -9.25 -32.34 -15.35
N LEU A 196 -8.89 -31.81 -14.17
CA LEU A 196 -8.48 -32.60 -13.01
C LEU A 196 -9.64 -32.77 -12.04
N ASP A 197 -9.78 -33.98 -11.48
CA ASP A 197 -10.78 -34.26 -10.46
C ASP A 197 -10.38 -33.63 -9.11
N PRO A 198 -11.18 -32.69 -8.56
CA PRO A 198 -10.89 -32.05 -7.27
C PRO A 198 -10.82 -33.00 -6.07
N HIS A 199 -11.33 -34.23 -6.17
CA HIS A 199 -11.26 -35.24 -5.11
C HIS A 199 -9.95 -36.05 -5.12
N HIS A 200 -9.21 -36.00 -6.22
CA HIS A 200 -7.96 -36.75 -6.40
C HIS A 200 -6.71 -35.85 -6.37
N VAL A 201 -6.87 -34.56 -6.05
CA VAL A 201 -5.75 -33.63 -5.85
C VAL A 201 -5.39 -33.50 -4.37
N PRO A 202 -4.14 -33.10 -4.04
CA PRO A 202 -3.76 -32.78 -2.66
C PRO A 202 -4.67 -31.73 -2.01
N LYS A 203 -4.70 -31.74 -0.67
CA LYS A 203 -5.49 -30.79 0.13
C LYS A 203 -5.15 -29.34 -0.25
N ARG A 204 -6.13 -28.45 -0.17
CA ARG A 204 -5.98 -27.02 -0.48
C ARG A 204 -5.91 -26.18 0.80
N LEU A 205 -5.22 -25.04 0.71
CA LEU A 205 -5.13 -24.09 1.80
C LEU A 205 -6.31 -23.12 1.80
N GLY A 206 -7.24 -23.32 2.72
CA GLY A 206 -8.40 -22.44 2.94
C GLY A 206 -9.60 -22.76 2.04
N ASP A 207 -10.61 -21.89 2.11
CA ASP A 207 -11.79 -21.89 1.24
C ASP A 207 -11.66 -20.85 0.11
N GLY A 208 -12.65 -20.79 -0.78
CA GLY A 208 -12.61 -19.84 -1.91
C GLY A 208 -12.53 -18.37 -1.48
N PHE A 209 -13.09 -18.02 -0.33
CA PHE A 209 -13.01 -16.66 0.22
C PHE A 209 -11.58 -16.33 0.67
N TYR A 210 -10.96 -17.24 1.42
CA TYR A 210 -9.56 -17.13 1.84
C TYR A 210 -8.61 -17.03 0.65
N GLU A 211 -8.79 -17.87 -0.37
CA GLU A 211 -7.96 -17.86 -1.58
C GLU A 211 -8.06 -16.53 -2.35
N GLN A 212 -9.25 -15.96 -2.47
CA GLN A 212 -9.45 -14.65 -3.11
C GLN A 212 -8.76 -13.53 -2.32
N GLN A 213 -8.87 -13.54 -0.99
CA GLN A 213 -8.15 -12.59 -0.14
C GLN A 213 -6.63 -12.75 -0.27
N LEU A 214 -6.14 -13.99 -0.26
CA LEU A 214 -4.73 -14.31 -0.38
C LEU A 214 -4.16 -13.85 -1.73
N ILE A 215 -4.88 -14.05 -2.83
CA ILE A 215 -4.46 -13.58 -4.16
C ILE A 215 -4.46 -12.05 -4.21
N ARG A 216 -5.49 -11.40 -3.68
CA ARG A 216 -5.52 -9.93 -3.60
C ARG A 216 -4.35 -9.38 -2.78
N ASP A 217 -4.06 -9.97 -1.62
CA ASP A 217 -2.95 -9.54 -0.77
C ASP A 217 -1.59 -9.75 -1.47
N GLN A 218 -1.46 -10.81 -2.27
CA GLN A 218 -0.30 -10.99 -3.14
C GLN A 218 -0.20 -9.93 -4.23
N ILE A 219 -1.30 -9.62 -4.93
CA ILE A 219 -1.33 -8.57 -5.95
C ILE A 219 -0.94 -7.23 -5.33
N ILE A 220 -1.53 -6.85 -4.20
CA ILE A 220 -1.19 -5.62 -3.47
C ILE A 220 0.28 -5.62 -3.04
N GLY A 221 0.76 -6.73 -2.48
CA GLY A 221 2.16 -6.83 -2.04
C GLY A 221 3.18 -6.75 -3.16
N LEU A 222 2.84 -7.24 -4.36
CA LEU A 222 3.72 -7.28 -5.52
C LEU A 222 3.62 -6.02 -6.40
N THR A 223 2.45 -5.39 -6.46
CA THR A 223 2.16 -4.29 -7.41
C THR A 223 1.83 -2.96 -6.73
N GLY A 224 1.47 -2.96 -5.44
CA GLY A 224 0.97 -1.79 -4.72
C GLY A 224 -0.48 -1.44 -5.05
N HIS A 225 -1.11 -2.19 -5.95
CA HIS A 225 -2.44 -1.90 -6.47
C HIS A 225 -3.48 -2.91 -5.99
N TYR A 226 -4.73 -2.49 -5.89
CA TYR A 226 -5.83 -3.38 -5.50
C TYR A 226 -6.12 -4.48 -6.54
N TYR A 227 -5.94 -4.16 -7.82
CA TYR A 227 -6.19 -5.04 -8.99
C TYR A 227 -5.00 -4.93 -9.96
N LEU A 228 -4.79 -5.95 -10.78
CA LEU A 228 -3.96 -5.86 -11.98
C LEU A 228 -4.62 -4.98 -13.04
N SER A 229 -3.83 -4.57 -14.04
CA SER A 229 -4.30 -3.71 -15.12
C SER A 229 -5.47 -4.36 -15.88
N GLY A 230 -6.49 -3.56 -16.20
CA GLY A 230 -7.70 -4.02 -16.90
C GLY A 230 -8.82 -4.57 -16.01
N TYR A 231 -8.59 -4.77 -14.71
CA TYR A 231 -9.61 -5.29 -13.79
C TYR A 231 -10.16 -4.23 -12.83
N ARG A 232 -11.43 -4.42 -12.44
CA ARG A 232 -12.15 -3.60 -11.45
C ARG A 232 -13.04 -4.43 -10.52
N ASN A 233 -13.01 -5.76 -10.68
CA ASN A 233 -13.87 -6.68 -9.95
C ASN A 233 -13.02 -7.91 -9.54
N PRO A 234 -13.03 -8.27 -8.24
CA PRO A 234 -12.15 -9.32 -7.72
C PRO A 234 -12.51 -10.70 -8.28
N ILE A 235 -13.80 -10.97 -8.53
CA ILE A 235 -14.25 -12.27 -9.07
C ILE A 235 -13.83 -12.41 -10.53
N THR A 236 -14.00 -11.36 -11.33
CA THR A 236 -13.59 -11.37 -12.74
C THR A 236 -12.07 -11.54 -12.86
N GLU A 237 -11.30 -10.81 -12.07
CA GLU A 237 -9.84 -10.94 -12.03
C GLU A 237 -9.42 -12.35 -11.61
N PHE A 238 -9.99 -12.88 -10.53
CA PHE A 238 -9.69 -14.23 -10.05
C PHE A 238 -9.93 -15.28 -11.14
N LYS A 239 -11.07 -15.22 -11.83
CA LYS A 239 -11.39 -16.15 -12.93
C LYS A 239 -10.36 -16.06 -14.06
N ALA A 240 -10.00 -14.84 -14.46
CA ALA A 240 -9.05 -14.61 -15.55
C ALA A 240 -7.64 -15.09 -15.18
N LEU A 241 -7.19 -14.84 -13.95
CA LEU A 241 -5.91 -15.32 -13.43
C LEU A 241 -5.83 -16.85 -13.39
N MET A 242 -6.91 -17.52 -12.97
CA MET A 242 -6.99 -18.98 -12.98
C MET A 242 -6.99 -19.55 -14.41
N GLN A 243 -7.70 -18.89 -15.34
CA GLN A 243 -7.69 -19.28 -16.74
C GLN A 243 -6.31 -19.10 -17.38
N ALA A 244 -5.63 -17.99 -17.10
CA ALA A 244 -4.26 -17.76 -17.51
C ALA A 244 -3.31 -18.83 -16.96
N GLY A 245 -3.50 -19.23 -15.69
CA GLY A 245 -2.78 -20.35 -15.08
C GLY A 245 -2.95 -21.67 -15.80
N ALA A 246 -4.18 -22.04 -16.16
CA ALA A 246 -4.44 -23.27 -16.90
C ALA A 246 -3.80 -23.26 -18.30
N ASN A 247 -3.86 -22.12 -18.98
CA ASN A 247 -3.23 -21.95 -20.30
C ASN A 247 -1.71 -22.05 -20.20
N TRP A 248 -1.11 -21.37 -19.21
CA TRP A 248 0.32 -21.41 -18.95
C TRP A 248 0.80 -22.83 -18.63
N ALA A 249 0.04 -23.55 -17.80
CA ALA A 249 0.32 -24.94 -17.46
C ALA A 249 0.33 -25.86 -18.68
N LYS A 250 -0.64 -25.71 -19.59
CA LYS A 250 -0.69 -26.46 -20.84
C LYS A 250 0.47 -26.11 -21.78
N GLN A 251 0.82 -24.82 -21.87
CA GLN A 251 1.89 -24.33 -22.74
C GLN A 251 3.27 -24.83 -22.30
N PHE A 252 3.55 -24.84 -20.99
CA PHE A 252 4.86 -25.20 -20.44
C PHE A 252 4.89 -26.59 -19.79
N ASN A 253 3.82 -27.37 -19.94
CA ASN A 253 3.64 -28.69 -19.33
C ASN A 253 3.94 -28.70 -17.82
N LEU A 254 3.37 -27.74 -17.09
CA LEU A 254 3.61 -27.58 -15.66
C LEU A 254 2.96 -28.70 -14.85
N THR A 255 3.66 -29.13 -13.80
CA THR A 255 3.14 -30.14 -12.86
C THR A 255 2.56 -29.45 -11.63
N LEU A 256 1.34 -29.83 -11.25
CA LEU A 256 0.64 -29.27 -10.09
C LEU A 256 1.46 -29.45 -8.81
N GLY A 257 1.55 -28.39 -8.00
CA GLY A 257 2.30 -28.42 -6.74
C GLY A 257 3.80 -28.16 -6.88
N ILE A 258 4.34 -28.05 -8.11
CA ILE A 258 5.74 -27.69 -8.36
C ILE A 258 5.83 -26.21 -8.71
N GLU A 259 6.80 -25.52 -8.11
CA GLU A 259 7.08 -24.12 -8.41
C GLU A 259 7.66 -23.95 -9.82
N PRO A 260 7.12 -23.04 -10.66
CA PRO A 260 7.65 -22.74 -11.97
C PRO A 260 9.07 -22.19 -11.92
N THR A 261 9.88 -22.48 -12.94
CA THR A 261 11.27 -22.02 -13.00
C THR A 261 11.37 -20.52 -13.29
N PRO A 262 12.46 -19.84 -12.90
CA PRO A 262 12.66 -18.43 -13.21
C PRO A 262 12.55 -18.11 -14.71
N GLN A 263 12.98 -19.02 -15.58
CA GLN A 263 12.86 -18.87 -17.03
C GLN A 263 11.39 -18.93 -17.48
N GLN A 264 10.58 -19.81 -16.91
CA GLN A 264 9.14 -19.89 -17.19
C GLN A 264 8.42 -18.63 -16.73
N ILE A 265 8.79 -18.08 -15.56
CA ILE A 265 8.22 -16.84 -15.02
C ILE A 265 8.63 -15.63 -15.87
N ALA A 266 9.89 -15.56 -16.28
CA ALA A 266 10.39 -14.46 -17.11
C ALA A 266 9.72 -14.39 -18.50
N ALA A 267 9.16 -15.50 -18.98
CA ALA A 267 8.45 -15.59 -20.26
C ALA A 267 6.97 -15.18 -20.18
N LEU A 268 6.46 -14.80 -19.00
CA LEU A 268 5.06 -14.43 -18.81
C LEU A 268 4.70 -13.14 -19.56
N THR A 269 3.68 -13.24 -20.41
CA THR A 269 3.02 -12.10 -21.07
C THR A 269 1.71 -11.72 -20.41
N VAL A 270 1.10 -12.63 -19.66
CA VAL A 270 -0.11 -12.44 -18.86
C VAL A 270 0.16 -13.05 -17.49
N SER A 271 -0.18 -12.33 -16.42
CA SER A 271 -0.04 -12.80 -15.04
C SER A 271 -0.98 -13.96 -14.74
N PRO A 272 -0.49 -15.17 -14.37
CA PRO A 272 -1.33 -16.28 -13.97
C PRO A 272 -1.37 -16.50 -12.45
N VAL A 273 -2.36 -17.28 -12.01
CA VAL A 273 -2.32 -17.96 -10.71
C VAL A 273 -1.99 -19.43 -10.91
N TRP A 274 -1.04 -19.94 -10.12
CA TRP A 274 -0.66 -21.35 -10.14
C TRP A 274 -0.65 -21.95 -8.73
N LEU A 275 -0.99 -23.23 -8.61
CA LEU A 275 -1.04 -23.95 -7.33
C LEU A 275 0.29 -24.62 -7.04
N VAL A 276 0.92 -24.22 -5.93
CA VAL A 276 2.21 -24.76 -5.46
C VAL A 276 2.04 -25.44 -4.11
N ASN A 277 2.84 -26.46 -3.84
CA ASN A 277 2.85 -27.13 -2.54
C ASN A 277 3.47 -26.19 -1.50
N GLN A 278 2.76 -26.00 -0.40
CA GLN A 278 3.19 -25.19 0.72
C GLN A 278 3.01 -25.97 2.01
N THR A 279 4.08 -26.07 2.79
CA THR A 279 4.01 -26.60 4.15
C THR A 279 3.50 -25.49 5.07
N VAL A 280 2.41 -25.76 5.78
CA VAL A 280 1.82 -24.87 6.77
C VAL A 280 1.85 -25.53 8.14
N ARG A 281 2.17 -24.74 9.16
CA ARG A 281 2.13 -25.18 10.56
C ARG A 281 0.76 -24.85 11.15
N LEU A 282 0.07 -25.86 11.63
CA LEU A 282 -1.24 -25.75 12.28
C LEU A 282 -1.10 -25.22 13.71
N PRO A 283 -2.19 -24.69 14.32
CA PRO A 283 -2.18 -24.19 15.69
C PRO A 283 -1.76 -25.21 16.75
N ASP A 284 -1.94 -26.49 16.47
CA ASP A 284 -1.50 -27.62 17.32
C ASP A 284 0.01 -27.93 17.18
N GLY A 285 0.72 -27.19 16.32
CA GLY A 285 2.14 -27.34 16.06
C GLY A 285 2.50 -28.37 14.99
N SER A 286 1.52 -29.12 14.47
CA SER A 286 1.72 -30.07 13.37
C SER A 286 1.94 -29.37 12.03
N GLU A 287 2.55 -30.04 11.07
CA GLU A 287 2.75 -29.53 9.72
C GLU A 287 1.88 -30.29 8.72
N GLN A 288 1.27 -29.55 7.78
CA GLN A 288 0.55 -30.12 6.66
C GLN A 288 1.00 -29.47 5.35
N THR A 289 1.16 -30.28 4.32
CA THR A 289 1.38 -29.79 2.96
C THR A 289 0.04 -29.62 2.27
N ALA A 290 -0.19 -28.44 1.70
CA ALA A 290 -1.39 -28.13 0.95
C ALA A 290 -1.04 -27.32 -0.32
N LEU A 291 -1.89 -27.42 -1.33
CA LEU A 291 -1.83 -26.57 -2.52
C LEU A 291 -2.29 -25.16 -2.16
N MET A 292 -1.47 -24.17 -2.49
CA MET A 292 -1.73 -22.76 -2.27
C MET A 292 -1.71 -22.00 -3.61
N PRO A 293 -2.69 -21.14 -3.89
CA PRO A 293 -2.65 -20.28 -5.06
C PRO A 293 -1.59 -19.19 -4.90
N LYS A 294 -0.71 -19.10 -5.88
CA LYS A 294 0.35 -18.10 -5.97
C LYS A 294 0.24 -17.31 -7.27
N VAL A 295 0.33 -15.99 -7.17
CA VAL A 295 0.33 -15.06 -8.31
C VAL A 295 1.75 -14.95 -8.86
N TYR A 296 1.89 -15.03 -10.18
CA TYR A 296 3.13 -14.73 -10.88
C TYR A 296 2.87 -13.54 -11.81
N LEU A 297 3.74 -12.52 -11.74
CA LEU A 297 3.51 -11.30 -12.52
C LEU A 297 4.22 -11.37 -13.88
N ALA A 298 3.49 -11.01 -14.93
CA ALA A 298 4.08 -10.58 -16.19
C ALA A 298 4.86 -9.27 -15.97
N GLN A 299 5.90 -9.05 -16.77
CA GLN A 299 6.79 -7.88 -16.60
C GLN A 299 6.05 -6.54 -16.71
N SER A 300 4.98 -6.49 -17.50
CA SER A 300 4.14 -5.30 -17.67
C SER A 300 3.35 -4.90 -16.42
N ASP A 301 3.13 -5.83 -15.50
CA ASP A 301 2.37 -5.60 -14.26
C ASP A 301 3.27 -5.21 -13.08
N ILE A 302 4.59 -5.17 -13.28
CA ILE A 302 5.56 -4.79 -12.25
C ILE A 302 5.68 -3.26 -12.22
N SER A 303 5.57 -2.68 -11.03
CA SER A 303 5.75 -1.24 -10.83
C SER A 303 7.12 -0.78 -11.35
N PRO A 304 7.20 0.33 -12.13
CA PRO A 304 8.47 0.86 -12.62
C PRO A 304 9.36 1.43 -11.51
N VAL A 305 8.77 1.70 -10.34
CA VAL A 305 9.45 2.24 -9.16
C VAL A 305 9.29 1.24 -8.00
N PRO A 306 10.37 0.94 -7.24
CA PRO A 306 10.26 0.13 -6.04
C PRO A 306 9.23 0.70 -5.06
N LEU A 307 8.32 -0.15 -4.58
CA LEU A 307 7.40 0.24 -3.52
C LEU A 307 8.18 0.24 -2.21
N SER A 308 8.21 1.38 -1.52
CA SER A 308 8.81 1.47 -0.20
C SER A 308 7.97 2.34 0.72
N GLY A 309 7.91 1.91 1.98
CA GLY A 309 7.32 2.70 3.04
C GLY A 309 5.80 2.74 3.02
N SER A 310 5.26 3.90 3.41
CA SER A 310 3.84 4.19 3.32
C SER A 310 3.32 4.21 1.89
N LEU A 311 2.13 3.66 1.69
CA LEU A 311 1.50 3.55 0.39
C LEU A 311 0.12 4.19 0.40
N ILE A 312 -0.10 5.12 -0.54
CA ILE A 312 -1.42 5.54 -0.95
C ILE A 312 -1.59 5.12 -2.41
N SER A 313 -2.54 4.24 -2.72
CA SER A 313 -2.78 3.79 -4.08
C SER A 313 -4.24 3.84 -4.48
N ALA A 314 -4.49 4.12 -5.76
CA ALA A 314 -5.81 4.13 -6.35
C ALA A 314 -5.77 3.77 -7.84
N SER A 315 -6.94 3.58 -8.47
CA SER A 315 -7.03 3.68 -9.94
C SER A 315 -6.77 5.10 -10.42
N GLU A 316 -7.25 6.09 -9.68
CA GLU A 316 -7.09 7.52 -9.94
C GLU A 316 -6.95 8.20 -8.57
N ILE A 317 -6.02 9.14 -8.42
CA ILE A 317 -5.89 9.95 -7.20
C ILE A 317 -6.26 11.38 -7.57
N ASP A 318 -7.34 11.91 -7.01
CA ASP A 318 -7.80 13.29 -7.25
C ASP A 318 -8.03 13.99 -5.91
N LEU A 319 -7.05 14.79 -5.50
CA LEU A 319 -6.98 15.36 -4.16
C LEU A 319 -6.79 16.88 -4.22
N THR A 320 -7.76 17.60 -3.65
CA THR A 320 -7.69 19.04 -3.48
C THR A 320 -7.56 19.42 -2.00
N SER A 321 -6.62 20.31 -1.67
CA SER A 321 -6.37 20.84 -0.33
C SER A 321 -6.17 22.35 -0.34
N PRO A 322 -6.82 23.16 0.52
CA PRO A 322 -6.47 24.57 0.71
C PRO A 322 -5.12 24.75 1.42
N GLY A 323 -4.62 23.69 2.06
CA GLY A 323 -3.35 23.67 2.77
C GLY A 323 -2.27 23.01 1.94
N ARG A 324 -1.55 22.07 2.57
CA ARG A 324 -0.41 21.38 1.96
C ARG A 324 -0.75 19.94 1.64
N ILE A 325 -0.11 19.40 0.62
CA ILE A 325 -0.01 17.95 0.42
C ILE A 325 1.46 17.59 0.62
N LYS A 326 1.76 16.72 1.59
CA LYS A 326 3.09 16.21 1.86
C LYS A 326 3.16 14.73 1.50
N ASN A 327 4.18 14.36 0.74
CA ASN A 327 4.49 12.99 0.41
C ASN A 327 5.96 12.67 0.72
N ALA A 328 6.16 11.69 1.58
CA ALA A 328 7.45 11.06 1.87
C ALA A 328 7.43 9.54 1.66
N GLY A 329 6.24 8.94 1.50
CA GLY A 329 6.06 7.56 1.01
C GLY A 329 5.79 7.51 -0.49
N THR A 330 5.05 6.50 -0.93
CA THR A 330 4.61 6.33 -2.32
C THR A 330 3.13 6.69 -2.48
N MET A 331 2.81 7.58 -3.42
CA MET A 331 1.47 7.72 -4.01
C MET A 331 1.47 7.09 -5.40
N LEU A 332 0.63 6.08 -5.62
CA LEU A 332 0.68 5.23 -6.80
C LEU A 332 -0.70 5.12 -7.48
N SER A 333 -0.79 5.52 -8.75
CA SER A 333 -2.02 5.43 -9.55
C SER A 333 -1.82 4.63 -10.84
N ARG A 334 -2.78 3.76 -11.18
CA ARG A 334 -2.82 3.12 -12.50
C ARG A 334 -3.25 4.06 -13.62
N GLY A 335 -4.03 5.08 -13.28
CA GLY A 335 -4.46 6.15 -14.15
C GLY A 335 -3.73 7.42 -13.76
N ASN A 336 -4.46 8.51 -13.56
CA ASN A 336 -3.88 9.81 -13.25
C ASN A 336 -3.68 10.02 -11.75
N ILE A 337 -2.77 10.94 -11.45
CA ILE A 337 -2.67 11.62 -10.15
C ILE A 337 -2.89 13.11 -10.43
N HIS A 338 -3.94 13.69 -9.85
CA HIS A 338 -4.23 15.12 -9.83
C HIS A 338 -4.17 15.62 -8.38
N LEU A 339 -3.17 16.43 -8.07
CA LEU A 339 -3.01 17.08 -6.77
C LEU A 339 -3.16 18.58 -6.94
N LYS A 340 -4.10 19.18 -6.22
CA LYS A 340 -4.27 20.64 -6.13
C LYS A 340 -4.11 21.09 -4.70
N ALA A 341 -3.14 21.97 -4.42
CA ALA A 341 -2.87 22.43 -3.07
C ALA A 341 -2.47 23.90 -3.00
N ARG A 342 -2.33 24.46 -1.79
CA ARG A 342 -1.52 25.66 -1.62
C ARG A 342 -0.04 25.35 -1.85
N ASN A 343 0.46 24.26 -1.24
CA ASN A 343 1.82 23.76 -1.46
C ASN A 343 1.82 22.24 -1.66
N ILE A 344 2.71 21.76 -2.51
CA ILE A 344 2.91 20.32 -2.73
C ILE A 344 4.38 19.98 -2.42
N ASP A 345 4.60 19.24 -1.35
CA ASP A 345 5.92 18.86 -0.86
C ASP A 345 6.13 17.35 -1.07
N ASN A 346 6.98 16.95 -2.01
CA ASN A 346 7.42 15.57 -2.22
C ASN A 346 8.86 15.39 -1.72
N GLN A 347 9.03 14.98 -0.47
CA GLN A 347 10.34 14.89 0.19
C GLN A 347 10.73 13.43 0.40
N ARG A 348 11.67 12.94 -0.42
CA ARG A 348 12.07 11.51 -0.47
C ARG A 348 10.94 10.53 -0.79
N GLY A 349 9.78 11.05 -1.17
CA GLY A 349 8.63 10.26 -1.62
C GLY A 349 8.60 10.05 -3.13
N ALA A 350 7.74 9.14 -3.55
CA ALA A 350 7.47 8.84 -4.96
C ALA A 350 6.01 9.18 -5.31
N LEU A 351 5.82 9.95 -6.38
CA LEU A 351 4.53 10.18 -7.03
C LEU A 351 4.56 9.45 -8.37
N VAL A 352 3.85 8.33 -8.46
CA VAL A 352 3.93 7.38 -9.58
C VAL A 352 2.57 7.24 -10.24
N SER A 353 2.43 7.83 -11.42
CA SER A 353 1.25 7.72 -12.27
C SER A 353 1.58 6.86 -13.49
N LEU A 354 0.77 5.84 -13.81
CA LEU A 354 0.95 5.10 -15.07
C LEU A 354 0.31 5.83 -16.26
N ASP A 355 -0.44 6.91 -16.02
CA ASP A 355 -0.97 7.81 -17.06
C ASP A 355 -0.39 9.24 -16.90
N ALA A 356 -1.18 10.23 -16.48
CA ALA A 356 -0.72 11.60 -16.26
C ALA A 356 -0.53 11.95 -14.76
N LEU A 357 0.47 12.76 -14.45
CA LEU A 357 0.71 13.35 -13.13
C LEU A 357 0.57 14.87 -13.23
N SER A 358 -0.43 15.45 -12.56
CA SER A 358 -0.65 16.89 -12.50
C SER A 358 -0.53 17.39 -11.07
N LEU A 359 0.45 18.25 -10.83
CA LEU A 359 0.68 18.96 -9.58
C LEU A 359 0.35 20.44 -9.80
N GLN A 360 -0.65 20.96 -9.09
CA GLN A 360 -1.09 22.35 -9.16
C GLN A 360 -1.01 22.98 -7.77
N ALA A 361 -0.01 23.82 -7.54
CA ALA A 361 0.17 24.57 -6.30
C ALA A 361 -0.21 26.04 -6.51
N ASN A 362 -0.89 26.64 -5.52
CA ASN A 362 -1.10 28.09 -5.50
C ASN A 362 0.19 28.84 -5.14
N ASP A 363 1.04 28.26 -4.29
CA ASP A 363 2.36 28.77 -3.94
C ASP A 363 3.40 27.88 -4.64
N ASP A 364 3.96 26.89 -3.93
CA ASP A 364 5.16 26.18 -4.35
C ASP A 364 4.96 24.68 -4.59
N ILE A 365 5.78 24.14 -5.50
CA ILE A 365 5.99 22.70 -5.68
C ILE A 365 7.44 22.37 -5.32
N ASP A 366 7.63 21.62 -4.25
CA ASP A 366 8.94 21.18 -3.76
C ASP A 366 9.10 19.67 -3.90
N SER A 367 10.00 19.20 -4.78
CA SER A 367 10.43 17.80 -4.83
C SER A 367 11.89 17.65 -4.43
N ARG A 368 12.14 17.28 -3.17
CA ARG A 368 13.49 17.16 -2.60
C ARG A 368 13.87 15.70 -2.38
N ALA A 369 14.92 15.24 -3.06
CA ALA A 369 15.28 13.83 -3.16
C ALA A 369 14.09 12.92 -3.55
N GLY A 370 13.08 13.48 -4.23
CA GLY A 370 11.81 12.84 -4.53
C GLY A 370 11.71 12.33 -5.96
N GLN A 371 10.83 11.37 -6.20
CA GLN A 371 10.61 10.78 -7.52
C GLN A 371 9.26 11.20 -8.10
N LEU A 372 9.25 11.67 -9.33
CA LEU A 372 8.06 12.00 -10.11
C LEU A 372 8.07 11.13 -11.37
N PHE A 373 7.07 10.26 -11.52
CA PHE A 373 6.95 9.37 -12.66
C PHE A 373 5.55 9.49 -13.27
N ALA A 374 5.49 9.65 -14.60
CA ALA A 374 4.26 9.52 -15.37
C ALA A 374 4.48 8.65 -16.61
N GLY A 375 3.55 7.75 -16.92
CA GLY A 375 3.60 6.96 -18.16
C GLY A 375 3.37 7.79 -19.42
N LYS A 376 2.69 8.93 -19.32
CA LYS A 376 2.44 9.86 -20.43
C LYS A 376 2.95 11.28 -20.17
N LYS A 377 2.40 11.97 -19.18
CA LYS A 377 2.63 13.41 -19.02
C LYS A 377 2.79 13.82 -17.56
N ILE A 378 3.80 14.63 -17.27
CA ILE A 378 3.94 15.37 -16.02
C ILE A 378 3.62 16.84 -16.29
N THR A 379 2.70 17.41 -15.52
CA THR A 379 2.41 18.83 -15.47
C THR A 379 2.67 19.37 -14.07
N LEU A 380 3.61 20.30 -13.95
CA LEU A 380 3.90 21.04 -12.73
C LEU A 380 3.45 22.49 -12.94
N LYS A 381 2.52 22.98 -12.13
CA LYS A 381 2.07 24.37 -12.17
C LYS A 381 2.13 24.98 -10.77
N ALA A 382 3.03 25.92 -10.57
CA ALA A 382 3.18 26.67 -9.32
C ALA A 382 2.79 28.13 -9.52
N GLY A 383 2.10 28.71 -8.53
CA GLY A 383 1.80 30.13 -8.51
C GLY A 383 2.95 30.99 -8.00
N HIS A 384 4.00 30.38 -7.42
CA HIS A 384 5.30 30.99 -7.17
C HIS A 384 6.39 30.10 -7.78
N ASP A 385 6.96 29.16 -7.02
CA ASP A 385 8.20 28.48 -7.40
C ASP A 385 8.07 26.96 -7.59
N ILE A 386 8.93 26.40 -8.45
CA ILE A 386 9.14 24.95 -8.57
C ILE A 386 10.58 24.62 -8.17
N HIS A 387 10.75 23.84 -7.09
CA HIS A 387 12.06 23.37 -6.64
C HIS A 387 12.18 21.86 -6.81
N LEU A 388 13.05 21.42 -7.70
CA LEU A 388 13.44 20.00 -7.83
C LEU A 388 14.90 19.88 -7.41
N GLN A 389 15.17 19.30 -6.23
CA GLN A 389 16.51 19.36 -5.64
C GLN A 389 16.94 18.03 -5.01
N SER A 390 18.05 17.47 -5.46
CA SER A 390 18.68 16.34 -4.78
C SER A 390 19.26 16.75 -3.43
N GLN A 391 19.43 15.78 -2.52
CA GLN A 391 19.93 16.00 -1.17
C GLN A 391 21.33 15.39 -0.99
N THR A 392 22.21 16.11 -0.32
CA THR A 392 23.51 15.61 0.14
C THR A 392 23.51 15.39 1.65
N HIS A 393 24.37 14.49 2.11
CA HIS A 393 24.62 14.22 3.51
C HIS A 393 26.12 14.26 3.78
N THR A 394 26.52 14.96 4.84
CA THR A 394 27.92 15.04 5.29
C THR A 394 28.10 14.24 6.57
N THR A 395 28.96 13.23 6.52
CA THR A 395 29.43 12.50 7.69
C THR A 395 30.72 13.12 8.21
N HIS A 396 30.87 13.23 9.52
CA HIS A 396 32.09 13.70 10.18
C HIS A 396 32.69 12.57 11.02
N ALA A 397 34.00 12.38 10.93
CA ALA A 397 34.80 11.45 11.71
C ALA A 397 36.08 12.14 12.19
N ALA A 398 36.77 11.54 13.16
CA ALA A 398 38.07 12.06 13.64
C ALA A 398 39.12 12.15 12.51
N SER A 399 38.99 11.32 11.48
CA SER A 399 39.86 11.27 10.30
C SER A 399 39.45 12.22 9.18
N GLY A 400 38.38 13.02 9.33
CA GLY A 400 37.89 13.92 8.30
C GLY A 400 36.36 13.96 8.14
N SER A 401 35.87 14.55 7.05
CA SER A 401 34.44 14.59 6.70
C SER A 401 34.18 14.16 5.26
N GLN A 402 33.05 13.50 4.99
CA GLN A 402 32.66 13.09 3.64
C GLN A 402 31.23 13.55 3.35
N THR A 403 31.07 14.36 2.31
CA THR A 403 29.77 14.74 1.72
C THR A 403 29.48 13.85 0.53
N ALA A 404 28.36 13.12 0.59
CA ALA A 404 27.86 12.27 -0.50
C ALA A 404 26.43 12.66 -0.88
N LEU A 405 25.98 12.25 -2.07
CA LEU A 405 24.56 12.29 -2.42
C LEU A 405 23.80 11.27 -1.58
N ASP A 406 22.74 11.72 -0.93
CA ASP A 406 21.91 10.94 -0.02
C ASP A 406 20.55 10.61 -0.66
N GLY A 407 20.05 11.48 -1.54
CA GLY A 407 18.87 11.18 -2.34
C GLY A 407 18.84 12.00 -3.63
N ILE A 408 18.40 11.37 -4.72
CA ILE A 408 18.37 11.97 -6.05
C ILE A 408 16.93 12.30 -6.42
N THR A 409 16.67 13.56 -6.78
CA THR A 409 15.39 13.93 -7.39
C THR A 409 15.34 13.43 -8.82
N GLN A 410 14.31 12.65 -9.16
CA GLN A 410 14.14 12.06 -10.48
C GLN A 410 12.78 12.44 -11.07
N VAL A 411 12.78 12.83 -12.34
CA VAL A 411 11.58 13.09 -13.15
C VAL A 411 11.65 12.20 -14.38
N GLN A 412 10.65 11.34 -14.57
CA GLN A 412 10.56 10.49 -15.75
C GLN A 412 9.15 10.53 -16.36
N THR A 413 9.09 10.85 -17.66
CA THR A 413 7.84 10.98 -18.39
C THR A 413 8.07 10.91 -19.90
N LYS A 414 7.00 10.79 -20.70
CA LYS A 414 7.10 11.07 -22.14
C LYS A 414 7.06 12.56 -22.40
N GLN A 415 6.16 13.28 -21.72
CA GLN A 415 6.01 14.74 -21.86
C GLN A 415 6.13 15.43 -20.51
N LEU A 416 6.92 16.51 -20.44
CA LEU A 416 7.07 17.35 -19.25
C LEU A 416 6.65 18.78 -19.57
N GLU A 417 5.73 19.32 -18.78
CA GLU A 417 5.38 20.73 -18.76
C GLU A 417 5.54 21.25 -17.33
N ALA A 418 6.45 22.20 -17.13
CA ALA A 418 6.65 22.87 -15.86
C ALA A 418 6.48 24.38 -16.05
N TYR A 419 5.61 24.98 -15.25
CA TYR A 419 5.29 26.41 -15.28
C TYR A 419 5.30 26.98 -13.86
N ALA A 420 6.08 28.03 -13.66
CA ALA A 420 6.16 28.81 -12.43
C ALA A 420 5.93 30.30 -12.74
N GLU A 421 5.06 30.96 -11.97
CA GLU A 421 4.88 32.42 -12.06
C GLU A 421 6.08 33.21 -11.52
N SER A 422 6.96 32.58 -10.76
CA SER A 422 8.24 33.12 -10.29
C SER A 422 9.38 32.28 -10.85
N ASP A 423 9.99 31.38 -10.07
CA ASP A 423 11.24 30.73 -10.46
C ASP A 423 11.09 29.20 -10.60
N ILE A 424 11.94 28.61 -11.45
CA ILE A 424 12.17 27.17 -11.49
C ILE A 424 13.62 26.90 -11.09
N HIS A 425 13.82 26.15 -10.00
CA HIS A 425 15.14 25.79 -9.50
C HIS A 425 15.36 24.27 -9.53
N LEU A 426 16.28 23.83 -10.39
CA LEU A 426 16.70 22.43 -10.52
C LEU A 426 18.11 22.26 -9.96
N ALA A 427 18.32 21.50 -8.88
CA ALA A 427 19.67 21.21 -8.35
C ALA A 427 19.99 19.73 -8.31
N ALA A 428 20.97 19.32 -9.13
CA ALA A 428 21.37 17.91 -9.30
C ALA A 428 20.19 16.96 -9.57
N THR A 429 19.21 17.42 -10.34
CA THR A 429 18.00 16.67 -10.69
C THR A 429 18.21 15.87 -11.97
N GLN A 430 17.74 14.63 -11.98
CA GLN A 430 17.73 13.79 -13.19
C GLN A 430 16.36 13.90 -13.86
N ILE A 431 16.35 14.40 -15.11
CA ILE A 431 15.12 14.53 -15.90
C ILE A 431 15.25 13.68 -17.15
N LYS A 432 14.38 12.69 -17.30
CA LYS A 432 14.25 11.84 -18.49
C LYS A 432 12.89 12.11 -19.14
N VAL A 433 12.93 12.60 -20.37
CA VAL A 433 11.76 12.90 -21.18
C VAL A 433 11.90 12.21 -22.53
N ASP A 434 10.95 11.34 -22.87
CA ASP A 434 11.03 10.53 -24.10
C ASP A 434 10.49 11.29 -25.34
N GLU A 435 9.68 12.34 -25.15
CA GLU A 435 9.14 13.21 -26.20
C GLU A 435 9.53 14.68 -25.94
N ASN A 436 8.59 15.52 -25.46
CA ASN A 436 8.78 16.97 -25.34
C ASN A 436 8.91 17.44 -23.89
N ALA A 437 9.83 18.37 -23.64
CA ALA A 437 9.99 19.07 -22.35
C ALA A 437 9.84 20.58 -22.54
N SER A 438 8.99 21.21 -21.73
CA SER A 438 8.86 22.67 -21.61
C SER A 438 9.03 23.08 -20.14
N LEU A 439 9.93 24.02 -19.88
CA LEU A 439 10.18 24.62 -18.56
C LEU A 439 10.03 26.14 -18.73
N GLU A 440 9.03 26.72 -18.10
CA GLU A 440 8.70 28.13 -18.21
C GLU A 440 8.66 28.76 -16.80
N ALA A 441 9.60 29.65 -16.54
CA ALA A 441 9.60 30.52 -15.37
C ALA A 441 9.37 31.96 -15.87
N ARG A 442 8.52 32.74 -15.21
CA ARG A 442 8.41 34.17 -15.53
C ARG A 442 9.57 34.99 -14.94
N GLY A 443 10.17 34.49 -13.86
CA GLY A 443 11.45 34.93 -13.29
C GLY A 443 12.60 34.10 -13.87
N ASP A 444 13.33 33.41 -12.99
CA ASP A 444 14.57 32.70 -13.31
C ASP A 444 14.37 31.20 -13.46
N LEU A 445 15.01 30.62 -14.49
CA LEU A 445 15.25 29.18 -14.60
C LEU A 445 16.69 28.87 -14.18
N THR A 446 16.87 28.33 -12.98
CA THR A 446 18.18 28.01 -12.40
C THR A 446 18.48 26.50 -12.51
N LEU A 447 19.62 26.17 -13.13
CA LEU A 447 20.15 24.82 -13.24
C LEU A 447 21.44 24.69 -12.41
N GLY A 448 21.29 24.21 -11.18
CA GLY A 448 22.34 24.03 -10.20
C GLY A 448 22.89 22.61 -10.10
N THR A 449 24.00 22.48 -9.38
CA THR A 449 24.65 21.21 -9.03
C THR A 449 24.57 20.96 -7.54
N ALA A 450 24.83 19.72 -7.11
CA ALA A 450 25.01 19.36 -5.71
C ALA A 450 26.49 19.07 -5.46
N THR A 451 27.08 19.69 -4.44
CA THR A 451 28.48 19.50 -4.09
C THR A 451 28.67 18.24 -3.26
N VAL A 452 29.53 17.34 -3.74
CA VAL A 452 30.02 16.16 -3.00
C VAL A 452 31.54 16.29 -2.83
N GLY A 453 32.10 15.69 -1.79
CA GLY A 453 33.54 15.81 -1.52
C GLY A 453 33.96 15.15 -0.22
N ALA A 454 35.27 15.02 -0.01
CA ALA A 454 35.83 14.52 1.23
C ALA A 454 36.96 15.44 1.70
N GLN A 455 37.05 15.65 3.01
CA GLN A 455 38.15 16.30 3.70
C GLN A 455 38.78 15.25 4.61
N HIS A 456 40.10 15.11 4.59
CA HIS A 456 40.82 14.20 5.47
C HIS A 456 41.63 15.00 6.49
N GLN A 457 41.60 14.58 7.75
CA GLN A 457 42.38 15.16 8.83
C GLN A 457 43.44 14.14 9.27
N LEU A 458 44.70 14.43 8.93
CA LEU A 458 45.85 13.61 9.29
C LEU A 458 46.48 14.19 10.56
N THR A 459 46.50 13.40 11.63
CA THR A 459 47.30 13.65 12.83
C THR A 459 48.58 12.84 12.72
N TRP A 460 49.72 13.52 12.75
CA TRP A 460 51.03 12.90 12.83
C TRP A 460 51.44 12.85 14.30
N ASP A 461 51.85 11.68 14.80
CA ASP A 461 52.47 11.59 16.13
C ASP A 461 53.82 12.31 16.12
N ALA A 462 54.07 13.11 17.15
CA ALA A 462 55.22 13.99 17.29
C ALA A 462 56.51 13.27 17.72
#